data_AF-A0A8T6M3P7-F1
#
_entry.id   AF-A0A8T6M3P7-F1
#
_cell.length_a   1.000
_cell.length_b   1.000
_cell.length_c   1.000
_cell.angle_alpha   90.00
_cell.angle_beta   90.00
_cell.angle_gamma   90.00
#
_symmetry.space_group_name_H-M   'P 1'
#
loop_
_entity.id
_entity.type
_entity.pdbx_description
1 polymer ?
#
loop_
_entity_poly.entity_id
_entity_poly.type
_entity_poly.pdbx_seq_one_letter_code
_entity_poly.pdbx_strand_id
1 'polypeptide(L)'
;MKDKNKRFISGFFLHDLVQVIVGATILAIPVGFTQEVWEFSIELPVRNIIGIFIVSIIFISIFTYYHYHNISIKKNWKLFMKRVSLTYVFSFITVCILLILINKAPIYSDLVVSFKRVIIVTLPASMSAAIADTIK
;
A
#
# COMPACT_ATOMS: atom_id res chain seq x y z
N MET A 1 6.67 -32.57 7.90
CA MET A 1 6.69 -31.09 7.81
C MET A 1 6.30 -30.65 6.40
N LYS A 2 5.00 -30.65 6.05
CA LYS A 2 4.57 -30.26 4.69
C LYS A 2 3.13 -29.76 4.71
N ASP A 3 2.92 -28.62 5.37
CA ASP A 3 1.64 -27.91 5.32
C ASP A 3 1.86 -26.41 5.52
N LYS A 4 2.31 -25.72 4.46
CA LYS A 4 2.59 -24.27 4.49
C LYS A 4 2.06 -23.47 3.30
N ASN A 5 1.23 -24.07 2.45
CA ASN A 5 0.66 -23.36 1.30
C ASN A 5 -0.87 -23.39 1.30
N LYS A 6 -1.44 -22.83 2.36
CA LYS A 6 -2.86 -22.47 2.38
C LYS A 6 -3.02 -21.27 1.44
N ARG A 7 -3.60 -21.50 0.25
CA ARG A 7 -3.93 -20.43 -0.70
C ARG A 7 -4.90 -19.47 -0.02
N PHE A 8 -4.48 -18.23 0.22
CA PHE A 8 -5.34 -17.19 0.79
C PHE A 8 -6.32 -16.71 -0.27
N ILE A 9 -5.80 -16.39 -1.46
CA ILE A 9 -6.54 -16.09 -2.70
C ILE A 9 -5.77 -16.74 -3.86
N SER A 10 -6.42 -17.09 -4.98
CA SER A 10 -5.72 -17.61 -6.17
C SER A 10 -4.54 -16.70 -6.56
N GLY A 11 -3.30 -17.16 -6.35
CA GLY A 11 -2.06 -16.42 -6.67
C GLY A 11 -1.49 -15.52 -5.56
N PHE A 12 -2.05 -15.55 -4.34
CA PHE A 12 -1.57 -14.79 -3.19
C PHE A 12 -1.52 -15.67 -1.93
N PHE A 13 -0.34 -15.80 -1.34
CA PHE A 13 -0.09 -16.63 -0.16
C PHE A 13 -0.06 -15.79 1.13
N LEU A 14 -0.16 -16.44 2.30
CA LEU A 14 -0.06 -15.75 3.59
C LEU A 14 1.31 -15.08 3.77
N HIS A 15 2.37 -15.66 3.22
CA HIS A 15 3.70 -15.05 3.20
C HIS A 15 3.70 -13.71 2.45
N ASP A 16 3.08 -13.66 1.26
CA ASP A 16 2.93 -12.44 0.45
C ASP A 16 2.22 -11.34 1.26
N LEU A 17 1.19 -11.70 2.04
CA LEU A 17 0.48 -10.76 2.93
C LEU A 17 1.42 -10.17 3.99
N VAL A 18 2.17 -11.02 4.70
CA VAL A 18 3.12 -10.58 5.74
C VAL A 18 4.18 -9.68 5.15
N GLN A 19 4.69 -10.02 3.97
CA GLN A 19 5.72 -9.28 3.26
C GLN A 19 5.23 -7.90 2.78
N VAL A 20 3.98 -7.80 2.31
CA VAL A 20 3.34 -6.52 1.99
C VAL A 20 3.16 -5.66 3.24
N ILE A 21 2.72 -6.24 4.37
CA ILE A 21 2.55 -5.49 5.63
C ILE A 21 3.91 -4.98 6.13
N VAL A 22 4.89 -5.87 6.28
CA VAL A 22 6.24 -5.51 6.75
C VAL A 22 6.88 -4.49 5.81
N GLY A 23 6.79 -4.71 4.49
CA GLY A 23 7.29 -3.79 3.49
C GLY A 23 6.61 -2.42 3.56
N ALA A 24 5.28 -2.37 3.75
CA ALA A 24 4.57 -1.10 3.93
C ALA A 24 5.06 -0.33 5.16
N THR A 25 5.31 -1.03 6.27
CA THR A 25 5.77 -0.42 7.52
C THR A 25 7.12 0.31 7.37
N ILE A 26 8.03 -0.19 6.52
CA ILE A 26 9.38 0.38 6.33
C ILE A 26 9.31 1.87 5.98
N LEU A 27 8.42 2.27 5.07
CA LEU A 27 8.24 3.68 4.72
C LEU A 27 7.06 4.35 5.43
N ALA A 28 6.05 3.59 5.86
CA ALA A 28 4.92 4.17 6.58
C ALA A 28 5.33 4.82 7.91
N ILE A 29 6.28 4.26 8.64
CA ILE A 29 6.76 4.84 9.91
C ILE A 29 7.51 6.16 9.67
N PRO A 30 8.64 6.19 8.95
CA PRO A 30 9.42 7.42 8.80
C PRO A 30 8.67 8.52 8.07
N VAL A 31 7.75 8.20 7.16
CA VAL A 31 6.94 9.22 6.45
C VAL A 31 5.70 9.60 7.25
N GLY A 32 5.01 8.64 7.87
CA GLY A 32 3.79 8.92 8.63
C GLY A 32 4.02 9.65 9.94
N PHE A 33 5.26 9.65 10.45
CA PHE A 33 5.62 10.23 11.75
C PHE A 33 6.17 11.66 11.62
N THR A 34 6.16 12.23 10.42
CA THR A 34 6.67 13.58 10.17
C THR A 34 5.55 14.62 10.21
N GLN A 35 5.88 15.80 10.74
CA GLN A 35 4.91 16.88 10.91
C GLN A 35 4.51 17.49 9.56
N GLU A 36 5.44 17.52 8.62
CA GLU A 36 5.26 18.01 7.26
C GLU A 36 4.12 17.28 6.55
N VAL A 37 4.01 15.96 6.74
CA VAL A 37 2.93 15.17 6.12
C VAL A 37 1.58 15.47 6.77
N TRP A 38 1.54 15.70 8.08
CA TRP A 38 0.31 16.00 8.81
C TRP A 38 -0.25 17.36 8.42
N GLU A 39 0.61 18.37 8.24
CA GLU A 39 0.24 19.72 7.82
C GLU A 39 -0.14 19.73 6.34
N PHE A 40 0.66 19.08 5.48
CA PHE A 40 0.40 18.97 4.04
C PHE A 40 -0.97 18.34 3.73
N SER A 41 -1.41 17.39 4.56
CA SER A 41 -2.74 16.79 4.42
C SER A 41 -3.91 17.75 4.66
N ILE A 42 -3.72 18.78 5.49
CA ILE A 42 -4.74 19.79 5.80
C ILE A 42 -4.82 20.78 4.63
N GLU A 43 -3.67 21.24 4.15
CA GLU A 43 -3.55 22.25 3.09
C GLU A 43 -3.97 21.72 1.71
N LEU A 44 -3.73 20.44 1.42
CA LEU A 44 -3.99 19.89 0.11
C LEU A 44 -5.49 19.79 -0.22
N PRO A 45 -5.91 20.30 -1.40
CA PRO A 45 -7.27 20.08 -1.89
C PRO A 45 -7.48 18.62 -2.29
N VAL A 46 -8.72 18.13 -2.17
CA VAL A 46 -9.08 16.73 -2.42
C VAL A 46 -8.71 16.28 -3.85
N ARG A 47 -8.77 17.17 -4.84
CA ARG A 47 -8.36 16.88 -6.22
C ARG A 47 -6.92 16.37 -6.31
N ASN A 48 -6.01 16.95 -5.54
CA ASN A 48 -4.60 16.56 -5.55
C ASN A 48 -4.40 15.19 -4.88
N ILE A 49 -5.20 14.89 -3.85
CA ILE A 49 -5.20 13.61 -3.14
C ILE A 49 -5.64 12.47 -4.07
N ILE A 50 -6.65 12.70 -4.92
CA ILE A 50 -7.04 11.76 -5.98
C ILE A 50 -5.87 11.52 -6.94
N GLY A 51 -5.13 12.58 -7.30
CA GLY A 51 -3.91 12.47 -8.10
C GLY A 51 -2.85 11.57 -7.44
N ILE A 52 -2.56 11.79 -6.15
CA ILE A 52 -1.61 10.97 -5.37
C ILE A 52 -2.06 9.51 -5.32
N PHE A 53 -3.35 9.26 -5.12
CA PHE A 53 -3.93 7.91 -5.17
C PHE A 53 -3.67 7.24 -6.54
N ILE A 54 -3.97 7.93 -7.64
CA ILE A 54 -3.74 7.41 -8.99
C ILE A 54 -2.25 7.12 -9.22
N VAL A 55 -1.36 8.05 -8.84
CA VAL A 55 0.09 7.85 -8.96
C VAL A 55 0.56 6.64 -8.17
N SER A 56 0.01 6.42 -6.97
CA SER A 56 0.33 5.25 -6.14
C SER A 56 0.04 3.94 -6.89
N ILE A 57 -1.15 3.84 -7.50
CA ILE A 57 -1.56 2.66 -8.27
C ILE A 57 -0.68 2.47 -9.50
N ILE A 58 -0.31 3.57 -10.19
CA ILE A 58 0.60 3.53 -11.34
C ILE A 58 1.96 2.98 -10.93
N PHE A 59 2.55 3.46 -9.83
CA PHE A 59 3.87 2.99 -9.39
C PHE A 59 3.87 1.51 -9.00
N ILE A 60 2.87 1.04 -8.26
CA ILE A 60 2.75 -0.39 -7.94
C ILE A 60 2.57 -1.22 -9.21
N SER A 61 1.77 -0.72 -10.16
CA SER A 61 1.53 -1.40 -11.44
C SER A 61 2.80 -1.52 -12.27
N ILE A 62 3.58 -0.43 -12.40
CA ILE A 62 4.86 -0.41 -13.11
C ILE A 62 5.83 -1.40 -12.43
N PHE A 63 5.97 -1.31 -11.11
CA PHE A 63 6.88 -2.17 -10.35
C PHE A 63 6.53 -3.66 -10.50
N THR A 64 5.25 -3.99 -10.33
CA THR A 64 4.75 -5.36 -10.49
C THR A 64 4.92 -5.85 -11.92
N TYR A 65 4.70 -4.98 -12.92
CA TYR A 65 4.82 -5.34 -14.34
C TYR A 65 6.26 -5.69 -14.72
N TYR A 66 7.24 -4.87 -14.31
CA TYR A 66 8.66 -5.13 -14.58
C TYR A 66 9.15 -6.40 -13.89
N HIS A 67 8.74 -6.63 -12.64
CA HIS A 67 9.20 -7.82 -11.91
C HIS A 67 8.58 -9.13 -12.43
N TYR A 68 7.34 -9.10 -12.92
CA TYR A 68 6.65 -10.29 -13.45
C TYR A 68 6.89 -10.54 -14.95
N HIS A 69 7.81 -9.80 -15.60
CA HIS A 69 8.04 -9.84 -17.05
C HIS A 69 8.37 -11.23 -17.62
N ASN A 70 8.97 -12.12 -16.85
CA ASN A 70 9.35 -13.48 -17.29
C ASN A 70 8.21 -14.53 -17.25
N ILE A 71 7.02 -14.20 -16.75
CA ILE A 71 5.89 -15.15 -16.64
C ILE A 71 4.72 -14.67 -17.48
N SER A 72 4.66 -15.06 -18.77
CA SER A 72 3.50 -14.99 -19.69
C SER A 72 2.36 -14.04 -19.25
N ILE A 73 2.64 -12.73 -19.15
CA ILE A 73 1.70 -11.73 -18.60
C ILE A 73 0.38 -11.72 -19.40
N LYS A 74 0.45 -12.01 -20.71
CA LYS A 74 -0.70 -12.10 -21.61
C LYS A 74 -1.76 -13.11 -21.16
N LYS A 75 -1.42 -14.17 -20.41
CA LYS A 75 -2.40 -15.20 -20.02
C LYS A 75 -3.12 -14.90 -18.70
N ASN A 76 -2.62 -13.96 -17.88
CA ASN A 76 -3.00 -13.84 -16.47
C ASN A 76 -3.25 -12.39 -15.98
N TRP A 77 -3.82 -11.51 -16.81
CA TRP A 77 -4.18 -10.13 -16.41
C TRP A 77 -4.97 -10.03 -15.09
N LYS A 78 -5.87 -11.00 -14.84
CA LYS A 78 -6.65 -11.09 -13.59
C LYS A 78 -5.78 -11.27 -12.34
N LEU A 79 -4.65 -11.98 -12.45
CA LEU A 79 -3.71 -12.18 -11.34
C LEU A 79 -2.90 -10.91 -11.06
N PHE A 80 -2.47 -10.22 -12.13
CA PHE A 80 -1.77 -8.94 -12.03
C PHE A 80 -2.61 -7.89 -11.30
N MET A 81 -3.85 -7.67 -11.75
CA MET A 81 -4.77 -6.72 -11.11
C MET A 81 -5.04 -7.07 -9.65
N LYS A 82 -5.24 -8.36 -9.33
CA LYS A 82 -5.41 -8.81 -7.94
C LYS A 82 -4.20 -8.48 -7.07
N ARG A 83 -2.98 -8.71 -7.57
CA ARG A 83 -1.75 -8.41 -6.81
C ARG A 83 -1.63 -6.91 -6.53
N VAL A 84 -1.76 -6.06 -7.56
CA VAL A 84 -1.72 -4.60 -7.40
C VAL A 84 -2.77 -4.11 -6.40
N SER A 85 -4.02 -4.57 -6.52
CA SER A 85 -5.11 -4.17 -5.62
C SER A 85 -4.87 -4.65 -4.19
N LEU A 86 -4.44 -5.89 -3.98
CA LEU A 86 -4.17 -6.42 -2.63
C LEU A 86 -3.00 -5.69 -1.97
N THR A 87 -1.90 -5.47 -2.70
CA THR A 87 -0.75 -4.70 -2.19
C THR A 87 -1.19 -3.32 -1.72
N TYR A 88 -1.95 -2.59 -2.54
CA TYR A 88 -2.43 -1.27 -2.17
C TYR A 88 -3.37 -1.30 -0.94
N VAL A 89 -4.35 -2.21 -0.93
CA VAL A 89 -5.33 -2.31 0.17
C VAL A 89 -4.64 -2.66 1.50
N PHE A 90 -3.72 -3.63 1.50
CA PHE A 90 -3.01 -4.00 2.73
C PHE A 90 -2.03 -2.91 3.18
N SER A 91 -1.38 -2.20 2.27
CA SER A 91 -0.58 -1.02 2.62
C SER A 91 -1.45 0.08 3.22
N PHE A 92 -2.62 0.36 2.63
CA PHE A 92 -3.56 1.36 3.13
C PHE A 92 -4.04 1.02 4.54
N ILE A 93 -4.43 -0.24 4.78
CA ILE A 93 -4.84 -0.71 6.12
C ILE A 93 -3.69 -0.58 7.12
N THR A 94 -2.48 -0.99 6.73
CA THR A 94 -1.28 -0.87 7.58
C THR A 94 -1.04 0.58 8.00
N VAL A 95 -1.08 1.51 7.03
CA VAL A 95 -0.93 2.95 7.30
C VAL A 95 -2.05 3.49 8.19
N CYS A 96 -3.29 3.09 7.92
CA CYS A 96 -4.45 3.51 8.71
C CYS A 96 -4.26 3.10 10.19
N ILE A 97 -3.91 1.85 10.44
CA ILE A 97 -3.62 1.33 11.79
C ILE A 97 -2.48 2.14 12.43
N LEU A 98 -1.37 2.35 11.72
CA LEU A 98 -0.23 3.11 12.25
C LEU A 98 -0.61 4.55 12.63
N LEU A 99 -1.35 5.27 11.77
CA LEU A 99 -1.76 6.65 12.05
C LEU A 99 -2.79 6.75 13.19
N ILE A 100 -3.63 5.74 13.38
CA ILE A 100 -4.52 5.64 14.55
C ILE A 100 -3.69 5.44 15.82
N LEU A 101 -2.70 4.54 15.80
CA LEU A 101 -1.88 4.23 16.98
C LEU A 101 -1.07 5.45 17.47
N ILE A 102 -0.58 6.30 16.57
CA ILE A 102 0.13 7.54 16.95
C ILE A 102 -0.80 8.73 17.22
N ASN A 103 -2.12 8.52 17.19
CA ASN A 103 -3.13 9.55 17.37
C ASN A 103 -3.01 10.73 16.38
N LYS A 104 -2.66 10.42 15.12
CA LYS A 104 -2.55 11.40 14.01
C LYS A 104 -3.56 11.16 12.90
N ALA A 105 -4.47 10.20 13.06
CA ALA A 105 -5.70 10.07 12.30
C ALA A 105 -6.88 10.61 13.13
N PRO A 106 -7.30 11.88 12.94
CA PRO A 106 -8.43 12.48 13.66
C PRO A 106 -9.79 11.93 13.18
N ILE A 107 -10.04 10.62 13.39
CA ILE A 107 -11.22 9.92 12.86
C ILE A 107 -12.52 10.51 13.39
N TYR A 108 -12.54 10.99 14.63
CA TYR A 108 -13.75 11.51 15.27
C TYR A 108 -14.03 12.97 14.95
N SER A 109 -13.00 13.77 14.64
CA SER A 109 -13.17 15.21 14.39
C SER A 109 -13.19 15.54 12.90
N ASP A 110 -12.30 14.93 12.11
CA ASP A 110 -12.21 15.19 10.67
C ASP A 110 -11.79 13.92 9.91
N LEU A 111 -12.80 13.19 9.44
CA LEU A 111 -12.62 12.02 8.59
C LEU A 111 -11.93 12.37 7.27
N VAL A 112 -12.19 13.56 6.72
CA VAL A 112 -11.62 13.96 5.42
C VAL A 112 -10.11 14.10 5.56
N VAL A 113 -9.62 14.84 6.56
CA VAL A 113 -8.18 14.98 6.83
C VAL A 113 -7.55 13.62 7.13
N SER A 114 -8.23 12.75 7.88
CA SER A 114 -7.75 11.39 8.16
C SER A 114 -7.52 10.59 6.87
N PHE A 115 -8.48 10.57 5.96
CA PHE A 115 -8.34 9.90 4.67
C PHE A 115 -7.22 10.50 3.82
N LYS A 116 -7.09 11.83 3.79
CA LYS A 116 -6.00 12.50 3.07
C LYS A 116 -4.63 12.05 3.58
N ARG A 117 -4.43 12.01 4.90
CA ARG A 117 -3.17 11.55 5.52
C ARG A 117 -2.85 10.12 5.15
N VAL A 118 -3.84 9.22 5.27
CA VAL A 118 -3.63 7.81 4.94
C VAL A 118 -3.22 7.67 3.47
N ILE A 119 -3.88 8.35 2.53
CA ILE A 119 -3.53 8.27 1.10
C ILE A 119 -2.11 8.80 0.84
N ILE A 120 -1.74 9.95 1.41
CA ILE A 120 -0.41 10.55 1.24
C ILE A 120 0.68 9.58 1.72
N VAL A 121 0.53 8.99 2.91
CA VAL A 121 1.50 8.04 3.47
C VAL A 121 1.45 6.68 2.77
N THR A 122 0.30 6.28 2.24
CA THR A 122 0.14 5.02 1.50
C THR A 122 0.92 5.03 0.19
N LEU A 123 1.15 6.18 -0.45
CA LEU A 123 1.98 6.27 -1.66
C LEU A 123 3.38 5.64 -1.44
N PRO A 124 4.26 6.19 -0.57
CA PRO A 124 5.57 5.60 -0.35
C PRO A 124 5.49 4.22 0.32
N ALA A 125 4.56 4.00 1.25
CA ALA A 125 4.39 2.71 1.92
C ALA A 125 4.08 1.58 0.92
N SER A 126 3.15 1.80 -0.01
CA SER A 126 2.75 0.80 -0.99
C SER A 126 3.83 0.51 -2.04
N MET A 127 4.69 1.48 -2.35
CA MET A 127 5.89 1.25 -3.16
C MET A 127 6.87 0.33 -2.43
N SER A 128 7.13 0.59 -1.15
CA SER A 128 8.01 -0.26 -0.34
C SER A 128 7.43 -1.65 -0.15
N ALA A 129 6.10 -1.77 0.00
CA ALA A 129 5.41 -3.05 0.05
C ALA A 129 5.49 -3.84 -1.27
N ALA A 130 5.38 -3.15 -2.41
CA ALA A 130 5.52 -3.78 -3.72
C ALA A 130 6.95 -4.31 -3.93
N ILE A 131 7.98 -3.55 -3.53
CA ILE A 131 9.37 -4.02 -3.51
C ILE A 131 9.52 -5.20 -2.56
N ALA A 132 9.01 -5.02 -1.35
CA ALA A 132 8.64 -6.02 -0.37
C ALA A 132 8.40 -7.37 -1.03
N ASP A 133 7.21 -7.48 -1.61
CA ASP A 133 6.54 -8.63 -2.24
C ASP A 133 7.32 -9.34 -3.37
N THR A 134 8.42 -8.78 -3.84
CA THR A 134 9.26 -9.38 -4.89
C THR A 134 10.41 -10.22 -4.37
N ILE A 135 10.75 -10.08 -3.08
CA ILE A 135 11.82 -10.83 -2.43
C ILE A 135 11.32 -12.25 -2.08
N LYS A 136 11.77 -13.29 -2.77
CA LYS A 136 11.39 -14.69 -2.49
C LYS A 136 12.53 -15.49 -1.90
#